data_AF-A0A2E9DWQ1-F1
#
_entry.id   AF-A0A2E9DWQ1-F1
#
_cell.length_a   1.000
_cell.length_b   1.000
_cell.length_c   1.000
_cell.angle_alpha   90.00
_cell.angle_beta   90.00
_cell.angle_gamma   90.00
#
_symmetry.space_group_name_H-M   'P 1'
#
loop_
_entity.id
_entity.type
_entity.pdbx_description
1 polymer ?
#
loop_
_entity_poly.entity_id
_entity_poly.type
_entity_poly.pdbx_seq_one_letter_code
_entity_poly.pdbx_strand_id
1 'polypeptide(L)'
;MDFLNQEFYGNSILSWGIALGILIVSFVLVKVFYWIFSNIIRRLTSKTKTKLDDVLIDKLEKPLTYLLLILGYWISIHYLTFTQEIEDILENVAYFLLVIDLTAILSRVVDALISEVIMPITEKSDSSFDNQLIPVIQKGVRSIIWALGVIIGLDNIGFDITAMIAGLGIGGLALALAAQDSVKNIFAGIMIFLDKPFRIKDR
;
A
#
# COMPACT_ATOMS: atom_id res chain seq x y z
N MET A 1 -15.93 -45.41 2.26
CA MET A 1 -14.80 -44.85 1.51
C MET A 1 -15.23 -44.36 0.12
N ASP A 2 -16.29 -44.90 -0.48
CA ASP A 2 -16.76 -44.49 -1.83
C ASP A 2 -17.38 -43.09 -1.92
N PHE A 3 -17.97 -42.58 -0.83
CA PHE A 3 -18.54 -41.22 -0.82
C PHE A 3 -17.47 -40.13 -1.01
N LEU A 4 -16.25 -40.32 -0.51
CA LEU A 4 -15.18 -39.32 -0.59
C LEU A 4 -14.62 -39.14 -2.00
N ASN A 5 -14.79 -40.16 -2.86
CA ASN A 5 -14.33 -40.17 -4.25
C ASN A 5 -15.43 -39.71 -5.22
N GLN A 6 -16.60 -39.33 -4.73
CA GLN A 6 -17.65 -38.78 -5.59
C GLN A 6 -17.18 -37.42 -6.12
N GLU A 7 -17.22 -37.25 -7.44
CA GLU A 7 -16.74 -36.05 -8.10
C GLU A 7 -17.83 -34.98 -8.15
N PHE A 8 -17.47 -33.76 -7.74
CA PHE A 8 -18.31 -32.57 -7.83
C PHE A 8 -17.48 -31.44 -8.46
N TYR A 9 -17.90 -30.97 -9.63
CA TYR A 9 -17.14 -30.03 -10.47
C TYR A 9 -15.68 -30.47 -10.72
N GLY A 10 -15.47 -31.73 -11.12
CA GLY A 10 -14.13 -32.25 -11.42
C GLY A 10 -13.22 -32.48 -10.21
N ASN A 11 -13.74 -32.29 -8.99
CA ASN A 11 -12.99 -32.47 -7.75
C ASN A 11 -13.66 -33.51 -6.86
N SER A 12 -12.86 -34.31 -6.15
CA SER A 12 -13.39 -35.21 -5.13
C SER A 12 -13.96 -34.43 -3.94
N ILE A 13 -14.94 -35.00 -3.21
CA ILE A 13 -15.43 -34.43 -1.95
C ILE A 13 -14.29 -34.24 -0.94
N LEU A 14 -13.28 -35.11 -0.97
CA LEU A 14 -12.07 -34.94 -0.15
C LEU A 14 -11.31 -33.66 -0.51
N SER A 15 -11.17 -33.34 -1.80
CA SER A 15 -10.48 -32.14 -2.27
C SER A 15 -11.15 -30.87 -1.76
N TRP A 16 -12.48 -30.83 -1.85
CA TRP A 16 -13.30 -29.77 -1.26
C TRP A 16 -13.14 -29.67 0.27
N GLY A 17 -13.10 -30.82 0.95
CA GLY A 17 -12.86 -30.87 2.40
C GLY A 17 -11.50 -30.31 2.81
N ILE A 18 -10.45 -30.58 2.04
CA ILE A 18 -9.10 -30.08 2.30
C ILE A 18 -9.01 -28.58 2.00
N ALA A 19 -9.60 -28.10 0.90
CA ALA A 19 -9.68 -26.68 0.58
C ALA A 19 -10.40 -25.89 1.69
N LEU A 20 -11.55 -26.37 2.18
CA LEU A 20 -12.24 -25.80 3.34
C LEU A 20 -11.37 -25.85 4.60
N GLY A 21 -10.64 -26.95 4.82
CA GLY A 21 -9.67 -27.07 5.90
C GLY A 21 -8.58 -26.00 5.86
N ILE A 22 -8.02 -25.73 4.67
CA ILE A 22 -7.01 -24.68 4.43
C ILE A 22 -7.57 -23.31 4.81
N LEU A 23 -8.79 -22.99 4.38
CA LEU A 23 -9.45 -21.72 4.74
C LEU A 23 -9.64 -21.58 6.25
N ILE A 24 -10.14 -22.63 6.91
CA ILE A 24 -10.31 -22.63 8.38
C ILE A 24 -8.96 -22.42 9.08
N VAL A 25 -7.92 -23.12 8.64
CA VAL A 25 -6.56 -22.97 9.19
C VAL A 25 -6.04 -21.55 8.96
N SER A 26 -6.25 -20.96 7.77
CA SER A 26 -5.89 -19.56 7.50
C SER A 26 -6.60 -18.59 8.46
N PHE A 27 -7.91 -18.77 8.70
CA PHE A 27 -8.65 -17.97 9.69
C PHE A 27 -8.09 -18.11 11.11
N VAL A 28 -7.68 -19.32 11.50
CA VAL A 28 -7.02 -19.54 12.80
C VAL A 28 -5.66 -18.84 12.84
N LEU A 29 -4.85 -18.97 11.79
CA LEU A 29 -3.56 -18.29 11.67
C LEU A 29 -3.71 -16.77 11.75
N VAL A 30 -4.75 -16.20 11.15
CA VAL A 30 -5.06 -14.77 11.24
C VAL A 30 -5.37 -14.36 12.68
N LYS A 31 -6.18 -15.13 13.41
CA LYS A 31 -6.45 -14.86 14.84
C LYS A 31 -5.18 -14.96 15.69
N VAL A 32 -4.35 -15.97 15.44
CA VAL A 32 -3.06 -16.14 16.13
C VAL A 32 -2.13 -14.98 15.80
N PHE A 33 -2.02 -14.60 14.53
CA PHE A 33 -1.19 -13.50 14.08
C PHE A 33 -1.65 -12.18 14.70
N TYR A 34 -2.96 -11.90 14.69
CA TYR A 34 -3.55 -10.74 15.35
C TYR A 34 -3.27 -10.73 16.85
N TRP A 35 -3.40 -11.87 17.52
CA TRP A 35 -3.05 -12.00 18.94
C TRP A 35 -1.56 -11.76 19.20
N ILE A 36 -0.66 -12.28 18.36
CA ILE A 36 0.79 -12.03 18.45
C ILE A 36 1.09 -10.54 18.24
N PHE A 37 0.52 -9.92 17.22
CA PHE A 37 0.73 -8.51 16.90
C PHE A 37 0.27 -7.62 18.07
N SER A 38 -0.96 -7.84 18.53
CA SER A 38 -1.57 -7.05 19.60
C SER A 38 -0.93 -7.26 20.97
N ASN A 39 -0.51 -8.48 21.31
CA ASN A 39 -0.09 -8.81 22.68
C ASN A 39 1.43 -8.96 22.85
N ILE A 40 2.17 -9.37 21.82
CA ILE A 40 3.62 -9.56 21.88
C ILE A 40 4.34 -8.40 21.22
N ILE A 41 4.05 -8.14 19.93
CA ILE A 41 4.82 -7.18 19.13
C ILE A 41 4.64 -5.75 19.66
N ARG A 42 3.40 -5.33 19.96
CA ARG A 42 3.15 -4.03 20.61
C ARG A 42 3.85 -3.87 21.97
N ARG A 43 3.96 -4.95 22.76
CA ARG A 43 4.67 -4.90 24.06
C ARG A 43 6.18 -4.81 23.91
N LEU A 44 6.74 -5.28 22.79
CA LEU A 44 8.16 -5.17 22.50
C LEU A 44 8.52 -3.77 22.00
N THR A 45 7.69 -3.17 21.14
CA THR A 45 7.99 -1.84 20.58
C THR A 45 7.68 -0.68 21.52
N SER A 46 6.74 -0.85 22.44
CA SER A 46 6.56 0.13 23.53
C SER A 46 7.80 0.29 24.44
N LYS A 47 8.81 -0.58 24.31
CA LYS A 47 10.10 -0.48 25.01
C LYS A 47 11.19 0.19 24.17
N THR A 48 10.93 0.45 22.88
CA THR A 48 11.87 1.12 21.99
C THR A 48 11.85 2.63 22.22
N LYS A 49 12.92 3.32 21.81
CA LYS A 49 13.04 4.78 21.97
C LYS A 49 12.30 5.57 20.87
N THR A 50 11.95 4.92 19.77
CA THR A 50 11.29 5.53 18.60
C THR A 50 9.78 5.41 18.73
N LYS A 51 9.02 6.34 18.14
CA LYS A 51 7.55 6.26 18.03
C LYS A 51 7.08 5.67 16.71
N LEU A 52 7.97 5.63 15.72
CA LEU A 52 7.68 5.16 14.36
C LEU A 52 7.31 3.67 14.34
N ASP A 53 8.00 2.85 15.11
CA ASP A 53 7.75 1.41 15.21
C ASP A 53 6.37 1.11 15.81
N ASP A 54 5.97 1.82 16.87
CA ASP A 54 4.63 1.70 17.44
C ASP A 54 3.53 2.06 16.42
N VAL A 55 3.70 3.18 15.71
CA VAL A 55 2.73 3.63 14.71
C VAL A 55 2.68 2.69 13.50
N LEU A 56 3.83 2.16 13.05
CA LEU A 56 3.88 1.19 11.96
C LEU A 56 3.18 -0.10 12.35
N ILE A 57 3.41 -0.62 13.56
CA ILE A 57 2.75 -1.83 14.04
C ILE A 57 1.24 -1.65 14.07
N ASP A 58 0.76 -0.53 14.61
CA ASP A 58 -0.66 -0.24 14.69
C ASP A 58 -1.32 -0.10 13.32
N LYS A 59 -0.62 0.52 12.36
CA LYS A 59 -1.13 0.72 11.01
C LYS A 59 -1.00 -0.53 10.13
N LEU A 60 0.01 -1.37 10.34
CA LEU A 60 0.31 -2.55 9.51
C LEU A 60 -0.33 -3.85 10.02
N GLU A 61 -0.85 -3.88 11.25
CA GLU A 61 -1.53 -5.07 11.78
C GLU A 61 -2.65 -5.58 10.85
N LYS A 62 -3.58 -4.69 10.44
CA LYS A 62 -4.72 -5.10 9.60
C LYS A 62 -4.32 -5.57 8.19
N PRO A 63 -3.49 -4.84 7.43
CA PRO A 63 -3.06 -5.29 6.10
C PRO A 63 -2.27 -6.59 6.17
N LEU A 64 -1.39 -6.75 7.16
CA LEU A 64 -0.68 -8.02 7.34
C LEU A 64 -1.63 -9.19 7.63
N THR A 65 -2.74 -8.97 8.34
CA THR A 65 -3.79 -10.01 8.47
C THR A 65 -4.51 -10.31 7.16
N TYR A 66 -4.70 -9.32 6.28
CA TYR A 66 -5.30 -9.54 4.97
C TYR A 66 -4.38 -10.33 4.04
N LEU A 67 -3.06 -10.10 4.07
CA LEU A 67 -2.10 -10.94 3.35
C LEU A 67 -2.25 -12.42 3.72
N LEU A 68 -2.40 -12.75 5.01
CA LEU A 68 -2.58 -14.14 5.45
C LEU A 68 -3.89 -14.77 4.97
N LEU A 69 -4.97 -13.97 4.90
CA LEU A 69 -6.24 -14.42 4.32
C LEU A 69 -6.13 -14.64 2.81
N ILE A 70 -5.48 -13.71 2.09
CA ILE A 70 -5.24 -13.82 0.64
C ILE A 70 -4.38 -15.04 0.33
N LEU A 71 -3.33 -15.29 1.11
CA LEU A 71 -2.52 -16.51 0.99
C LEU A 71 -3.35 -17.77 1.23
N GLY A 72 -4.19 -17.79 2.27
CA GLY A 72 -5.08 -18.91 2.54
C GLY A 72 -6.06 -19.19 1.39
N TYR A 73 -6.63 -18.12 0.83
CA TYR A 73 -7.48 -18.18 -0.34
C TYR A 73 -6.71 -18.72 -1.56
N TRP A 74 -5.53 -18.19 -1.86
CA TRP A 74 -4.69 -18.61 -2.98
C TRP A 74 -4.31 -20.09 -2.89
N ILE A 75 -3.87 -20.56 -1.72
CA ILE A 75 -3.56 -21.99 -1.49
C ILE A 75 -4.84 -22.85 -1.65
N SER A 76 -5.98 -22.37 -1.16
CA SER A 76 -7.26 -23.09 -1.25
C SER A 76 -7.72 -23.25 -2.70
N ILE A 77 -7.59 -22.23 -3.55
CA ILE A 77 -8.03 -22.32 -4.94
C ILE A 77 -7.11 -23.22 -5.77
N HIS A 78 -5.78 -23.20 -5.54
CA HIS A 78 -4.82 -24.06 -6.24
C HIS A 78 -4.88 -25.54 -5.83
N TYR A 79 -5.58 -25.85 -4.73
CA TYR A 79 -5.83 -27.22 -4.33
C TYR A 79 -7.02 -27.86 -5.08
N LEU A 80 -7.87 -27.02 -5.69
CA LEU A 80 -9.03 -27.44 -6.46
C LEU A 80 -8.71 -27.31 -7.95
N THR A 81 -9.17 -28.25 -8.76
CA THR A 81 -9.07 -28.19 -10.22
C THR A 81 -10.35 -27.61 -10.79
N PHE A 82 -10.29 -26.44 -11.43
CA PHE A 82 -11.46 -25.85 -12.08
C PHE A 82 -11.29 -25.83 -13.60
N THR A 83 -12.28 -25.29 -14.32
CA THR A 83 -12.08 -24.93 -15.72
C THR A 83 -11.14 -23.71 -15.80
N GLN A 84 -10.35 -23.60 -16.86
CA GLN A 84 -9.39 -22.50 -17.06
C GLN A 84 -10.03 -21.13 -16.81
N GLU A 85 -11.24 -20.89 -17.33
CA GLU A 85 -11.97 -19.63 -17.13
C GLU A 85 -12.23 -19.30 -15.65
N ILE A 86 -12.55 -20.32 -14.83
CA ILE A 86 -12.82 -20.12 -13.40
C ILE A 86 -11.51 -19.94 -12.64
N GLU A 87 -10.46 -20.70 -12.98
CA GLU A 87 -9.13 -20.55 -12.38
C GLU A 87 -8.60 -19.13 -12.61
N ASP A 88 -8.65 -18.63 -13.85
CA ASP A 88 -8.22 -17.29 -14.22
C ASP A 88 -9.00 -16.22 -13.43
N ILE A 89 -10.32 -16.35 -13.28
CA ILE A 89 -11.14 -15.41 -12.49
C ILE A 89 -10.74 -15.45 -11.01
N LEU A 90 -10.59 -16.63 -10.41
CA LEU A 90 -10.26 -16.78 -8.99
C LEU A 90 -8.86 -16.24 -8.68
N GLU A 91 -7.90 -16.47 -9.57
CA GLU A 91 -6.54 -15.94 -9.50
C GLU A 91 -6.52 -14.42 -9.66
N ASN A 92 -7.21 -13.88 -10.67
CA ASN A 92 -7.33 -12.44 -10.89
C ASN A 92 -7.90 -11.74 -9.65
N VAL A 93 -8.89 -12.34 -8.97
CA VAL A 93 -9.39 -11.84 -7.68
C VAL A 93 -8.30 -11.86 -6.60
N ALA A 94 -7.52 -12.95 -6.50
CA ALA A 94 -6.40 -13.02 -5.55
C ALA A 94 -5.36 -11.92 -5.79
N TYR A 95 -4.92 -11.76 -7.05
CA TYR A 95 -3.95 -10.76 -7.45
C TYR A 95 -4.46 -9.34 -7.23
N PHE A 96 -5.72 -9.06 -7.57
CA PHE A 96 -6.34 -7.76 -7.32
C PHE A 96 -6.35 -7.41 -5.82
N LEU A 97 -6.79 -8.35 -4.98
CA LEU A 97 -6.81 -8.16 -3.53
C LEU A 97 -5.39 -7.95 -2.98
N LEU A 98 -4.41 -8.70 -3.47
CA LEU A 98 -3.01 -8.56 -3.09
C LEU A 98 -2.45 -7.17 -3.46
N VAL A 99 -2.68 -6.70 -4.69
CA VAL A 99 -2.20 -5.38 -5.14
C VAL A 99 -2.83 -4.26 -4.31
N ILE A 100 -4.14 -4.34 -4.03
CA ILE A 100 -4.82 -3.34 -3.21
C ILE A 100 -4.29 -3.35 -1.77
N ASP A 101 -4.05 -4.52 -1.20
CA ASP A 101 -3.51 -4.62 0.16
C ASP A 101 -2.06 -4.12 0.26
N LEU A 102 -1.21 -4.46 -0.71
CA LEU A 102 0.16 -3.92 -0.82
C LEU A 102 0.16 -2.39 -1.01
N THR A 103 -0.76 -1.86 -1.81
CA THR A 103 -0.96 -0.41 -1.97
C THR A 103 -1.36 0.23 -0.65
N ALA A 104 -2.25 -0.41 0.11
CA ALA A 104 -2.66 0.07 1.42
C ALA A 104 -1.50 0.03 2.43
N ILE A 105 -0.65 -1.00 2.40
CA ILE A 105 0.58 -1.09 3.20
C ILE A 105 1.49 0.08 2.86
N LEU A 106 1.83 0.26 1.58
CA LEU A 106 2.72 1.32 1.12
C LEU A 106 2.20 2.71 1.54
N SER A 107 0.92 2.99 1.30
CA SER A 107 0.28 4.24 1.72
C SER A 107 0.42 4.48 3.23
N ARG A 108 0.21 3.44 4.05
CA ARG A 108 0.30 3.57 5.52
C ARG A 108 1.73 3.74 6.02
N VAL A 109 2.69 3.08 5.39
CA VAL A 109 4.11 3.25 5.70
C VAL A 109 4.53 4.68 5.39
N VAL A 110 4.17 5.20 4.22
CA VAL A 110 4.46 6.59 3.85
C VAL A 110 3.78 7.56 4.83
N ASP A 111 2.51 7.33 5.18
CA ASP A 111 1.81 8.15 6.17
C ASP A 111 2.48 8.12 7.55
N ALA A 112 2.99 6.97 8.00
CA ALA A 112 3.72 6.84 9.27
C ALA A 112 5.08 7.53 9.23
N LEU A 113 5.82 7.41 8.12
CA LEU A 113 7.10 8.11 7.94
C LEU A 113 6.91 9.63 7.98
N ILE A 114 5.88 10.15 7.28
CA ILE A 114 5.59 11.57 7.29
C ILE A 114 5.19 12.05 8.69
N SER A 115 4.29 11.32 9.39
CA SER A 115 3.80 11.76 10.70
C SER A 115 4.85 11.66 11.81
N GLU A 116 5.67 10.60 11.83
CA GLU A 116 6.57 10.33 12.96
C GLU A 116 8.02 10.78 12.72
N VAL A 117 8.42 10.97 11.45
CA VAL A 117 9.79 11.38 11.11
C VAL A 117 9.83 12.83 10.62
N ILE A 118 8.96 13.21 9.68
CA ILE A 118 9.05 14.52 9.01
C ILE A 118 8.42 15.62 9.87
N MET A 119 7.19 15.43 10.32
CA MET A 119 6.43 16.44 11.08
C MET A 119 7.12 16.89 12.39
N PRO A 120 7.71 16.00 13.22
CA PRO A 120 8.38 16.42 14.46
C PRO A 120 9.70 17.17 14.23
N ILE A 121 10.30 17.06 13.04
CA ILE A 121 11.49 17.83 12.67
C ILE A 121 11.10 19.26 12.33
N THR A 122 9.97 19.45 11.65
CA THR A 122 9.49 20.78 11.25
C THR A 122 8.83 21.54 12.39
N GLU A 123 8.20 20.87 13.34
CA GLU A 123 7.66 21.52 14.55
C GLU A 123 8.74 22.15 15.46
N LYS A 124 10.00 21.69 15.35
CA LYS A 124 11.15 22.29 16.06
C LYS A 124 11.72 23.52 15.35
N SER A 125 11.27 23.78 14.13
CA SER A 125 11.55 25.00 13.38
C SER A 125 10.39 25.97 13.65
N ASP A 126 10.66 27.23 14.02
CA ASP A 126 9.64 28.28 14.29
C ASP A 126 8.82 28.70 13.04
N SER A 127 8.84 27.87 12.00
CA SER A 127 8.21 28.05 10.70
C SER A 127 6.76 27.56 10.74
N SER A 128 5.82 28.48 10.96
CA SER A 128 4.37 28.20 10.86
C SER A 128 3.93 27.73 9.46
N PHE A 129 4.79 27.91 8.45
CA PHE A 129 4.55 27.53 7.06
C PHE A 129 4.67 26.01 6.83
N ASP A 130 5.61 25.35 7.51
CA ASP A 130 5.89 23.93 7.30
C ASP A 130 4.75 23.03 7.82
N ASN A 131 4.10 23.44 8.92
CA ASN A 131 3.03 22.67 9.55
C ASN A 131 1.74 22.59 8.71
N GLN A 132 1.53 23.51 7.75
CA GLN A 132 0.36 23.50 6.86
C GLN A 132 0.65 22.81 5.52
N LEU A 133 1.88 22.86 5.03
CA LEU A 133 2.26 22.24 3.76
C LEU A 133 2.40 20.73 3.84
N ILE A 134 2.94 20.20 4.96
CA ILE A 134 3.17 18.76 5.11
C ILE A 134 1.88 17.94 4.94
N PRO A 135 0.74 18.29 5.57
CA PRO A 135 -0.53 17.57 5.35
C PRO A 135 -1.02 17.60 3.90
N VAL A 136 -0.77 18.71 3.17
CA VAL A 136 -1.15 18.84 1.75
C VAL A 136 -0.30 17.91 0.90
N ILE A 137 1.02 17.89 1.11
CA ILE A 137 1.94 16.98 0.42
C ILE A 137 1.59 15.53 0.73
N GLN A 138 1.33 15.20 2.00
CA GLN A 138 0.93 13.86 2.43
C GLN A 138 -0.33 13.39 1.69
N LYS A 139 -1.36 14.23 1.62
CA LYS A 139 -2.60 13.92 0.89
C LYS A 139 -2.33 13.73 -0.61
N GLY A 140 -1.46 14.55 -1.20
CA GLY A 140 -1.03 14.42 -2.60
C GLY A 140 -0.33 13.09 -2.88
N VAL A 141 0.70 12.76 -2.10
CA VAL A 141 1.45 11.50 -2.22
C VAL A 141 0.52 10.30 -2.03
N ARG A 142 -0.36 10.33 -1.02
CA ARG A 142 -1.35 9.28 -0.80
C ARG A 142 -2.28 9.11 -2.00
N SER A 143 -2.74 10.21 -2.60
CA SER A 143 -3.60 10.17 -3.79
C SER A 143 -2.89 9.52 -4.98
N ILE A 144 -1.61 9.82 -5.18
CA ILE A 144 -0.79 9.20 -6.24
C ILE A 144 -0.60 7.70 -5.99
N ILE A 145 -0.25 7.30 -4.76
CA ILE A 145 -0.08 5.87 -4.40
C ILE A 145 -1.35 5.09 -4.71
N TRP A 146 -2.52 5.59 -4.29
CA TRP A 146 -3.79 4.91 -4.56
C TRP A 146 -4.18 4.92 -6.04
N ALA A 147 -3.95 6.01 -6.77
CA ALA A 147 -4.21 6.06 -8.20
C ALA A 147 -3.39 4.99 -8.95
N LEU A 148 -2.09 4.88 -8.65
CA LEU A 148 -1.22 3.88 -9.25
C LEU A 148 -1.60 2.45 -8.82
N GLY A 149 -1.88 2.23 -7.53
CA GLY A 149 -2.26 0.92 -7.03
C GLY A 149 -3.56 0.39 -7.64
N VAL A 150 -4.56 1.26 -7.84
CA VAL A 150 -5.81 0.88 -8.53
C VAL A 150 -5.54 0.53 -9.99
N ILE A 151 -4.73 1.32 -10.70
CA ILE A 151 -4.38 1.04 -12.09
C ILE A 151 -3.67 -0.31 -12.22
N ILE A 152 -2.66 -0.57 -11.39
CA ILE A 152 -1.95 -1.85 -11.39
C ILE A 152 -2.91 -2.99 -11.05
N GLY A 153 -3.85 -2.80 -10.12
CA GLY A 153 -4.86 -3.80 -9.79
C GLY A 153 -5.74 -4.14 -10.99
N LEU A 154 -6.23 -3.11 -11.70
CA LEU A 154 -7.08 -3.29 -12.88
C LEU A 154 -6.35 -3.99 -14.04
N ASP A 155 -5.08 -3.69 -14.24
CA ASP A 155 -4.22 -4.34 -15.25
C ASP A 155 -4.12 -5.85 -15.01
N ASN A 156 -3.90 -6.25 -13.75
CA ASN A 156 -3.79 -7.67 -13.37
C ASN A 156 -5.06 -8.48 -13.64
N ILE A 157 -6.23 -7.84 -13.67
CA ILE A 157 -7.50 -8.52 -13.96
C ILE A 157 -7.94 -8.34 -15.42
N GLY A 158 -7.05 -7.85 -16.29
CA GLY A 158 -7.22 -7.81 -17.74
C GLY A 158 -7.89 -6.55 -18.30
N PHE A 159 -8.01 -5.46 -17.52
CA PHE A 159 -8.49 -4.19 -18.06
C PHE A 159 -7.36 -3.49 -18.83
N ASP A 160 -7.68 -2.92 -19.99
CA ASP A 160 -6.75 -2.04 -20.69
C ASP A 160 -6.59 -0.71 -19.93
N ILE A 161 -5.43 -0.56 -19.29
CA ILE A 161 -5.07 0.63 -18.52
C ILE A 161 -4.40 1.72 -19.35
N THR A 162 -4.22 1.54 -20.67
CA THR A 162 -3.52 2.49 -21.54
C THR A 162 -4.12 3.88 -21.46
N ALA A 163 -5.46 3.98 -21.51
CA ALA A 163 -6.16 5.26 -21.39
C ALA A 163 -5.98 5.90 -20.00
N MET A 164 -5.92 5.11 -18.94
CA MET A 164 -5.71 5.60 -17.57
C MET A 164 -4.28 6.13 -17.38
N ILE A 165 -3.28 5.39 -17.86
CA ILE A 165 -1.88 5.83 -17.85
C ILE A 165 -1.72 7.10 -18.70
N ALA A 166 -2.28 7.13 -19.91
CA ALA A 166 -2.23 8.31 -20.78
C ALA A 166 -2.89 9.53 -20.10
N GLY A 167 -4.05 9.33 -19.45
CA GLY A 167 -4.74 10.35 -18.68
C GLY A 167 -3.91 10.87 -17.51
N LEU A 168 -3.26 10.00 -16.73
CA LEU A 168 -2.32 10.41 -15.68
C LEU A 168 -1.10 11.16 -16.23
N GLY A 169 -0.59 10.75 -17.40
CA GLY A 169 0.51 11.45 -18.08
C GLY A 169 0.14 12.87 -18.48
N ILE A 170 -1.02 13.05 -19.13
CA ILE A 170 -1.53 14.38 -19.52
C ILE A 170 -1.90 15.21 -18.29
N GLY A 171 -2.53 14.61 -17.28
CA GLY A 171 -2.85 15.28 -16.01
C GLY A 171 -1.59 15.71 -15.25
N GLY A 172 -0.56 14.87 -15.23
CA GLY A 172 0.76 15.19 -14.66
C GLY A 172 1.45 16.33 -15.42
N LEU A 173 1.35 16.36 -16.75
CA LEU A 173 1.84 17.48 -17.55
C LEU A 173 1.09 18.77 -17.23
N ALA A 174 -0.24 18.73 -17.11
CA ALA A 174 -1.04 19.90 -16.73
C ALA A 174 -0.65 20.42 -15.34
N LEU A 175 -0.43 19.54 -14.37
CA LEU A 175 0.04 19.90 -13.04
C LEU A 175 1.45 20.50 -13.07
N ALA A 176 2.36 19.93 -13.87
CA ALA A 176 3.71 20.43 -14.04
C ALA A 176 3.73 21.83 -14.67
N LEU A 177 2.87 22.08 -15.66
CA LEU A 177 2.68 23.41 -16.27
C LEU A 177 2.11 24.41 -15.25
N ALA A 178 1.14 24.01 -14.44
CA ALA A 178 0.58 24.87 -13.39
C ALA A 178 1.63 25.21 -12.30
N ALA A 179 2.56 24.29 -12.02
CA ALA A 179 3.64 24.50 -11.06
C ALA A 179 4.89 25.19 -11.66
N GLN A 180 4.94 25.42 -12.97
CA GLN A 180 6.14 25.83 -13.70
C GLN A 180 6.81 27.08 -13.12
N ASP A 181 6.02 28.13 -12.85
CA ASP A 181 6.55 29.39 -12.31
C ASP A 181 7.13 29.22 -10.91
N SER A 182 6.49 28.39 -10.07
CA SER A 182 6.98 28.10 -8.72
C SER A 182 8.34 27.39 -8.78
N VAL A 183 8.45 26.37 -9.63
CA VAL A 183 9.70 25.62 -9.84
C VAL A 183 10.80 26.54 -10.38
N LYS A 184 10.47 27.40 -11.36
CA LYS A 184 11.40 28.38 -11.93
C LYS A 184 11.94 29.35 -10.87
N ASN A 185 11.08 29.84 -9.98
CA ASN A 185 11.48 30.74 -8.89
C ASN A 185 12.37 30.05 -7.85
N ILE A 186 12.12 28.78 -7.54
CA ILE A 186 12.99 27.97 -6.65
C ILE A 186 14.39 27.85 -7.27
N PHE A 187 14.50 27.49 -8.55
CA PHE A 187 15.79 27.39 -9.22
C PHE A 187 16.52 28.73 -9.32
N ALA A 188 15.80 29.83 -9.57
CA ALA A 188 16.38 31.17 -9.54
C ALA A 188 16.95 31.50 -8.15
N GLY A 189 16.24 31.17 -7.08
CA GLY A 189 16.73 31.35 -5.70
C GLY A 189 17.99 30.55 -5.40
N ILE A 190 18.04 29.28 -5.83
CA ILE A 190 19.24 28.42 -5.67
C ILE A 190 20.42 29.02 -6.45
N MET A 191 20.20 29.45 -7.69
CA MET A 191 21.24 30.05 -8.54
C MET A 191 21.77 31.35 -7.93
N ILE A 192 20.91 32.23 -7.42
CA ILE A 192 21.31 33.44 -6.69
C ILE A 192 22.19 33.08 -5.48
N PHE A 193 21.83 32.02 -4.73
CA PHE A 193 22.60 31.61 -3.56
C PHE A 193 23.97 31.03 -3.92
N LEU A 194 24.06 30.27 -5.02
CA LEU A 194 25.30 29.67 -5.51
C LEU A 194 26.23 30.69 -6.14
N ASP A 195 25.71 31.51 -7.05
CA ASP A 195 26.49 32.46 -7.83
C ASP A 195 26.84 33.71 -7.02
N LYS A 196 26.13 33.96 -5.91
CA LYS A 196 26.27 35.14 -5.04
C LYS A 196 26.52 36.44 -5.84
N PRO A 197 25.67 36.77 -6.83
CA PRO A 197 25.90 37.92 -7.70
C PRO A 197 25.92 39.26 -6.93
N PHE A 198 25.37 39.28 -5.71
CA PHE A 198 25.34 40.44 -4.82
C PHE A 198 25.60 39.98 -3.38
N ARG A 199 26.33 40.76 -2.57
CA ARG A 199 26.56 40.47 -1.15
C ARG A 199 25.61 41.29 -0.28
N ILE A 200 25.31 40.78 0.91
CA ILE A 200 24.50 41.51 1.90
C ILE A 200 25.24 42.83 2.22
N LYS A 201 24.59 43.97 1.90
CA LYS A 201 25.08 45.37 1.97
C LYS A 201 25.72 45.96 0.69
N ASP A 202 25.68 45.28 -0.45
CA ASP A 202 25.91 45.98 -1.72
C ASP A 202 24.71 46.92 -2.00
N ARG A 203 25.01 48.20 -2.20
CA ARG A 203 24.04 49.24 -2.58
C ARG A 203 24.01 49.42 -4.08
#